data_AF-A0A951FCT8-F1
#
_entry.id   AF-A0A951FCT8-F1
#
_cell.length_a   1.000
_cell.length_b   1.000
_cell.length_c   1.000
_cell.angle_alpha   90.00
_cell.angle_beta   90.00
_cell.angle_gamma   90.00
#
_symmetry.space_group_name_H-M   'P 1'
#
loop_
_entity.id
_entity.type
_entity.pdbx_description
1 polymer ?
#
loop_
_entity_poly.entity_id
_entity_poly.type
_entity_poly.pdbx_seq_one_letter_code
_entity_poly.pdbx_strand_id
1 'polypeptide(L)'
;MQDNTTPIIATPAPGDDAPQHPDDPRERHAKQTDRLAALDLINKTSLTIALDKRFEILSADRPGEAAALSMNAEKSVYAFNVIVALEWQPSEKEQQQLIEAFKRAAAFLYDVTDGCMSFGQIVFGGLELMDCADIQIMASNRFNPRSWVNALMDQTKYMPIRVGRGVWLKNQRRSIPWVEPEGYRTLIHEWAHYALALRDEYLETEQVLLPNPAASADSAATRSLYTLIVPGISLATESIMGSLEGTSELVPLSSGNSAERKSRVWNKIKEHYHEVNPDGVANSGPYSLPPRLANVPVFFVSNGYAHNDNGTARALTVSAKSSAGPRRKSGLMLTVPSYIIDEHCWIYVVKPNLDNPRQVIAQGTFDARSTLDNFQLLNADRDDWVVLVGDHQDGSPIVLQGKIAATVYDEPSGETRAV
;
A
#
# COMPACT_ATOMS: atom_id res chain seq x y z
N MET A 1 29.42 2.18 34.57
CA MET A 1 28.24 1.42 34.16
C MET A 1 27.03 2.23 34.60
N GLN A 2 26.41 2.96 33.66
CA GLN A 2 25.18 3.70 33.92
C GLN A 2 24.02 2.78 33.54
N ASP A 3 23.15 2.51 34.52
CA ASP A 3 21.93 1.72 34.36
C ASP A 3 20.95 2.47 33.44
N ASN A 4 20.78 1.96 32.23
CA ASN A 4 19.68 2.31 31.34
C ASN A 4 18.46 1.46 31.72
N THR A 5 17.68 1.90 32.71
CA THR A 5 16.36 1.36 32.99
C THR A 5 15.30 2.24 32.32
N THR A 6 14.75 1.75 31.22
CA THR A 6 13.62 2.40 30.53
C THR A 6 12.33 2.16 31.34
N PRO A 7 11.50 3.18 31.61
CA PRO A 7 10.27 3.01 32.38
C PRO A 7 9.22 2.21 31.60
N ILE A 8 8.64 1.18 32.23
CA ILE A 8 7.50 0.43 31.72
C ILE A 8 6.23 1.24 32.02
N ILE A 9 5.54 1.70 30.97
CA ILE A 9 4.26 2.42 31.09
C ILE A 9 3.12 1.39 31.08
N ALA A 10 2.50 1.15 32.23
CA ALA A 10 1.27 0.37 32.32
C ALA A 10 0.06 1.24 31.96
N THR A 11 -0.73 0.82 30.98
CA THR A 11 -2.00 1.47 30.60
C THR A 11 -3.19 0.54 30.92
N PRO A 12 -4.38 1.08 31.21
CA PRO A 12 -5.60 0.27 31.30
C PRO A 12 -5.89 -0.42 29.96
N ALA A 13 -6.56 -1.57 30.00
CA ALA A 13 -6.85 -2.39 28.82
C ALA A 13 -7.44 -1.55 27.67
N PRO A 14 -6.95 -1.68 26.44
CA PRO A 14 -7.49 -0.94 25.31
C PRO A 14 -8.93 -1.42 25.07
N GLY A 15 -9.89 -0.48 25.13
CA GLY A 15 -11.14 -0.65 24.40
C GLY A 15 -10.84 -0.69 22.90
N ASP A 16 -11.80 -1.14 22.09
CA ASP A 16 -11.78 -1.10 20.62
C ASP A 16 -11.74 0.35 20.07
N ASP A 17 -10.78 1.17 20.51
CA ASP A 17 -10.55 2.53 20.06
C ASP A 17 -9.69 2.48 18.80
N ALA A 18 -10.30 1.98 17.72
CA ALA A 18 -9.90 2.41 16.39
C ALA A 18 -9.97 3.95 16.36
N PRO A 19 -9.06 4.64 15.65
CA PRO A 19 -9.07 6.10 15.58
C PRO A 19 -10.49 6.55 15.18
N GLN A 20 -11.14 7.29 16.07
CA GLN A 20 -12.43 7.92 15.81
C GLN A 20 -12.25 8.97 14.72
N HIS A 21 -12.18 8.51 13.47
CA HIS A 21 -12.33 9.38 12.32
C HIS A 21 -13.82 9.75 12.26
N PRO A 22 -14.16 11.04 12.11
CA PRO A 22 -15.53 11.54 12.23
C PRO A 22 -16.49 11.12 11.09
N ASP A 23 -16.10 10.16 10.26
CA ASP A 23 -16.89 9.76 9.10
C ASP A 23 -18.17 9.08 9.57
N ASP A 24 -19.31 9.73 9.27
CA ASP A 24 -20.67 9.28 9.53
C ASP A 24 -20.86 7.85 8.97
N PRO A 25 -21.41 6.90 9.75
CA PRO A 25 -21.76 5.57 9.24
C PRO A 25 -22.52 5.59 7.90
N ARG A 26 -23.32 6.62 7.63
CA ARG A 26 -24.01 6.82 6.34
C ARG A 26 -23.05 7.03 5.19
N GLU A 27 -21.96 7.76 5.40
CA GLU A 27 -20.94 8.02 4.39
C GLU A 27 -20.20 6.72 4.01
N ARG A 28 -19.91 5.87 5.01
CA ARG A 28 -19.26 4.56 4.78
C ARG A 28 -20.14 3.62 3.97
N HIS A 29 -21.43 3.56 4.30
CA HIS A 29 -22.41 2.79 3.52
C HIS A 29 -22.53 3.29 2.07
N ALA A 30 -22.53 4.61 1.86
CA ALA A 30 -22.54 5.19 0.52
C ALA A 30 -21.30 4.75 -0.29
N LYS A 31 -20.09 4.88 0.28
CA LYS A 31 -18.84 4.46 -0.37
C LYS A 31 -18.84 2.97 -0.76
N GLN A 32 -19.35 2.08 0.10
CA GLN A 32 -19.43 0.66 -0.26
C GLN A 32 -20.50 0.38 -1.33
N THR A 33 -21.59 1.14 -1.34
CA THR A 33 -22.61 1.06 -2.41
C THR A 33 -22.01 1.49 -3.75
N ASP A 34 -21.25 2.59 -3.76
CA ASP A 34 -20.55 3.10 -4.94
C ASP A 34 -19.50 2.10 -5.44
N ARG A 35 -18.77 1.44 -4.54
CA ARG A 35 -17.88 0.31 -4.87
C ARG A 35 -18.61 -0.81 -5.60
N LEU A 36 -19.74 -1.27 -5.07
CA LEU A 36 -20.50 -2.35 -5.70
C LEU A 36 -21.04 -1.94 -7.07
N ALA A 37 -21.48 -0.68 -7.23
CA ALA A 37 -21.90 -0.14 -8.52
C ALA A 37 -20.74 -0.02 -9.51
N ALA A 38 -19.56 0.43 -9.08
CA ALA A 38 -18.36 0.48 -9.90
C ALA A 38 -17.93 -0.92 -10.37
N LEU A 39 -17.95 -1.91 -9.48
CA LEU A 39 -17.67 -3.31 -9.83
C LEU A 39 -18.72 -3.88 -10.77
N ASP A 40 -20.00 -3.58 -10.61
CA ASP A 40 -21.05 -4.00 -11.54
C ASP A 40 -20.85 -3.37 -12.94
N LEU A 41 -20.49 -2.09 -13.00
CA LEU A 41 -20.16 -1.41 -14.25
C LEU A 41 -18.91 -1.98 -14.91
N ILE A 42 -17.84 -2.21 -14.14
CA ILE A 42 -16.61 -2.87 -14.58
C ILE A 42 -16.94 -4.27 -15.07
N ASN A 43 -17.75 -5.04 -14.34
CA ASN A 43 -18.12 -6.39 -14.73
C ASN A 43 -18.97 -6.37 -15.99
N LYS A 44 -19.94 -5.46 -16.16
CA LYS A 44 -20.75 -5.34 -17.38
C LYS A 44 -19.91 -4.94 -18.60
N THR A 45 -18.99 -3.99 -18.43
CA THR A 45 -18.08 -3.56 -19.51
C THR A 45 -17.01 -4.62 -19.81
N SER A 46 -16.48 -5.27 -18.78
CA SER A 46 -15.51 -6.36 -18.90
C SER A 46 -16.16 -7.66 -19.39
N LEU A 47 -17.44 -7.94 -19.08
CA LEU A 47 -18.21 -9.06 -19.66
C LEU A 47 -18.36 -8.90 -21.17
N THR A 48 -18.38 -7.67 -21.68
CA THR A 48 -18.38 -7.41 -23.12
C THR A 48 -17.03 -7.73 -23.76
N ILE A 49 -15.93 -7.75 -22.98
CA ILE A 49 -14.57 -8.12 -23.40
C ILE A 49 -14.23 -9.58 -23.03
N ALA A 50 -14.96 -10.20 -22.08
CA ALA A 50 -14.68 -11.53 -21.51
C ALA A 50 -15.68 -12.63 -21.90
N LEU A 51 -16.72 -12.31 -22.70
CA LEU A 51 -17.64 -13.31 -23.24
C LEU A 51 -17.06 -14.18 -24.38
N ASP A 52 -15.74 -14.11 -24.63
CA ASP A 52 -15.06 -15.00 -25.58
C ASP A 52 -14.45 -16.27 -24.93
N LYS A 53 -14.64 -16.49 -23.61
CA LYS A 53 -14.01 -17.62 -22.91
C LYS A 53 -14.93 -18.34 -21.93
N ARG A 54 -16.03 -18.90 -22.44
CA ARG A 54 -16.49 -20.21 -21.96
C ARG A 54 -15.54 -21.24 -22.58
N PHE A 55 -14.47 -21.59 -21.88
CA PHE A 55 -13.63 -22.71 -22.31
C PHE A 55 -14.42 -24.01 -22.12
N GLU A 56 -15.00 -24.50 -23.21
CA GLU A 56 -15.39 -25.90 -23.32
C GLU A 56 -14.16 -26.78 -23.05
N ILE A 57 -14.39 -27.78 -22.20
CA ILE A 57 -13.44 -28.82 -21.84
C ILE A 57 -13.06 -29.54 -23.13
N LEU A 58 -11.79 -29.44 -23.53
CA LEU A 58 -11.19 -30.40 -24.46
C LEU A 58 -11.25 -31.77 -23.78
N SER A 59 -12.26 -32.56 -24.17
CA SER A 59 -12.35 -33.97 -23.88
C SER A 59 -11.08 -34.65 -24.41
N ALA A 60 -10.27 -35.17 -23.51
CA ALA A 60 -9.10 -35.96 -23.86
C ALA A 60 -9.57 -37.33 -24.36
N ASP A 61 -9.53 -37.54 -25.68
CA ASP A 61 -9.97 -38.76 -26.38
C ASP A 61 -9.01 -39.96 -26.21
N ARG A 62 -8.31 -40.06 -25.08
CA ARG A 62 -7.41 -41.19 -24.76
C ARG A 62 -7.89 -41.94 -23.51
N PRO A 63 -8.53 -43.11 -23.67
CA PRO A 63 -9.10 -43.89 -22.56
C PRO A 63 -8.07 -44.55 -21.62
N GLY A 64 -6.79 -44.13 -21.64
CA GLY A 64 -5.71 -44.70 -20.82
C GLY A 64 -5.09 -43.77 -19.77
N GLU A 65 -5.28 -42.45 -19.85
CA GLU A 65 -4.69 -41.46 -18.91
C GLU A 65 -5.70 -40.91 -17.87
N ALA A 66 -6.99 -41.25 -18.01
CA ALA A 66 -8.08 -40.68 -17.21
C ALA A 66 -8.06 -41.09 -15.72
N ALA A 67 -7.38 -42.17 -15.34
CA ALA A 67 -7.40 -42.66 -13.95
C ALA A 67 -6.42 -41.93 -13.01
N ALA A 68 -5.36 -41.29 -13.53
CA ALA A 68 -4.40 -40.52 -12.72
C ALA A 68 -4.70 -39.00 -12.68
N LEU A 69 -5.55 -38.51 -13.60
CA LEU A 69 -6.02 -37.11 -13.62
C LEU A 69 -7.34 -36.91 -12.86
N SER A 70 -7.99 -37.99 -12.41
CA SER A 70 -9.29 -37.96 -11.73
C SER A 70 -9.22 -37.71 -10.21
N MET A 71 -8.10 -37.20 -9.67
CA MET A 71 -7.93 -36.96 -8.23
C MET A 71 -7.68 -35.50 -7.80
N ASN A 72 -7.59 -34.55 -8.73
CA ASN A 72 -7.68 -33.15 -8.36
C ASN A 72 -9.13 -32.71 -8.53
N ALA A 73 -9.96 -32.96 -7.52
CA ALA A 73 -11.16 -32.15 -7.35
C ALA A 73 -10.72 -30.68 -7.50
N GLU A 74 -11.24 -29.99 -8.51
CA GLU A 74 -10.80 -28.63 -8.82
C GLU A 74 -10.94 -27.79 -7.55
N LYS A 75 -9.81 -27.49 -6.92
CA LYS A 75 -9.78 -26.68 -5.70
C LYS A 75 -10.35 -25.32 -6.08
N SER A 76 -11.48 -24.96 -5.48
CA SER A 76 -12.11 -23.67 -5.73
C SER A 76 -11.22 -22.58 -5.14
N VAL A 77 -10.95 -21.55 -5.94
CA VAL A 77 -10.13 -20.41 -5.55
C VAL A 77 -11.01 -19.18 -5.45
N TYR A 78 -10.98 -18.50 -4.30
CA TYR A 78 -11.58 -17.19 -4.14
C TYR A 78 -10.73 -16.14 -4.84
N ALA A 79 -11.20 -15.64 -5.98
CA ALA A 79 -10.55 -14.58 -6.74
C ALA A 79 -11.19 -13.22 -6.42
N PHE A 80 -10.43 -12.33 -5.78
CA PHE A 80 -10.91 -10.99 -5.42
C PHE A 80 -10.72 -10.01 -6.57
N ASN A 81 -11.80 -9.37 -7.01
CA ASN A 81 -11.69 -8.22 -7.91
C ASN A 81 -11.37 -6.97 -7.09
N VAL A 82 -10.26 -6.32 -7.43
CA VAL A 82 -9.66 -5.22 -6.65
C VAL A 82 -9.70 -3.93 -7.45
N ILE A 83 -10.26 -2.87 -6.86
CA ILE A 83 -10.17 -1.50 -7.37
C ILE A 83 -9.02 -0.79 -6.67
N VAL A 84 -8.07 -0.27 -7.44
CA VAL A 84 -6.92 0.49 -6.97
C VAL A 84 -7.02 1.92 -7.49
N ALA A 85 -7.09 2.90 -6.60
CA ALA A 85 -7.07 4.31 -6.96
C ALA A 85 -5.69 4.94 -6.68
N LEU A 86 -5.21 5.75 -7.62
CA LEU A 86 -3.93 6.45 -7.53
C LEU A 86 -4.18 7.95 -7.37
N GLU A 87 -3.50 8.58 -6.40
CA GLU A 87 -3.63 10.03 -6.17
C GLU A 87 -2.98 10.87 -7.28
N TRP A 88 -2.16 10.22 -8.11
CA TRP A 88 -1.47 10.82 -9.25
C TRP A 88 -1.63 9.97 -10.52
N GLN A 89 -1.27 10.57 -11.65
CA GLN A 89 -1.17 9.86 -12.92
C GLN A 89 0.24 9.24 -13.06
N PRO A 90 0.43 7.92 -12.90
CA PRO A 90 1.73 7.29 -13.06
C PRO A 90 2.21 7.32 -14.51
N SER A 91 3.53 7.41 -14.69
CA SER A 91 4.19 7.18 -15.98
C SER A 91 4.00 5.73 -16.46
N GLU A 92 4.19 5.46 -17.75
CA GLU A 92 4.09 4.10 -18.31
C GLU A 92 4.97 3.08 -17.56
N LYS A 93 6.19 3.49 -17.18
CA LYS A 93 7.11 2.66 -16.41
C LYS A 93 6.57 2.36 -15.01
N GLU A 94 6.05 3.37 -14.31
CA GLU A 94 5.45 3.19 -12.98
C GLU A 94 4.18 2.34 -13.05
N GLN A 95 3.36 2.50 -14.10
CA GLN A 95 2.21 1.63 -14.36
C GLN A 95 2.64 0.17 -14.48
N GLN A 96 3.67 -0.11 -15.28
CA GLN A 96 4.22 -1.46 -15.41
C GLN A 96 4.74 -2.02 -14.07
N GLN A 97 5.40 -1.19 -13.26
CA GLN A 97 5.85 -1.59 -11.93
C GLN A 97 4.68 -1.91 -11.00
N LEU A 98 3.60 -1.12 -11.03
CA LEU A 98 2.38 -1.39 -10.25
C LEU A 98 1.67 -2.66 -10.73
N ILE A 99 1.55 -2.87 -12.04
CA ILE A 99 1.01 -4.13 -12.61
C ILE A 99 1.79 -5.33 -12.06
N GLU A 100 3.12 -5.29 -12.14
CA GLU A 100 3.98 -6.39 -11.70
C GLU A 100 3.90 -6.59 -10.18
N ALA A 101 3.88 -5.51 -9.40
CA ALA A 101 3.71 -5.58 -7.95
C ALA A 101 2.41 -6.29 -7.54
N PHE A 102 1.29 -5.94 -8.18
CA PHE A 102 0.00 -6.53 -7.88
C PHE A 102 -0.13 -7.98 -8.39
N LYS A 103 0.54 -8.35 -9.49
CA LYS A 103 0.69 -9.75 -9.88
C LYS A 103 1.45 -10.57 -8.84
N ARG A 104 2.52 -10.00 -8.28
CA ARG A 104 3.28 -10.64 -7.18
C ARG A 104 2.47 -10.72 -5.90
N ALA A 105 1.69 -9.70 -5.57
CA ALA A 105 0.76 -9.73 -4.44
C ALA A 105 -0.29 -10.84 -4.63
N ALA A 106 -0.88 -10.95 -5.82
CA ALA A 106 -1.84 -12.01 -6.14
C ALA A 106 -1.24 -13.42 -5.99
N ALA A 107 -0.02 -13.62 -6.49
CA ALA A 107 0.73 -14.86 -6.32
C ALA A 107 1.00 -15.15 -4.85
N PHE A 108 1.52 -14.16 -4.12
CA PHE A 108 1.84 -14.31 -2.71
C PHE A 108 0.60 -14.65 -1.87
N LEU A 109 -0.54 -13.98 -2.10
CA LEU A 109 -1.81 -14.32 -1.44
C LEU A 109 -2.22 -15.77 -1.71
N TYR A 110 -2.05 -16.24 -2.94
CA TYR A 110 -2.30 -17.63 -3.31
C TYR A 110 -1.41 -18.59 -2.53
N ASP A 111 -0.12 -18.30 -2.40
CA ASP A 111 0.79 -19.19 -1.70
C ASP A 111 0.57 -19.22 -0.20
N VAL A 112 0.38 -18.05 0.43
CA VAL A 112 0.18 -17.99 1.89
C VAL A 112 -1.18 -18.53 2.33
N THR A 113 -2.15 -18.64 1.41
CA THR A 113 -3.47 -19.23 1.66
C THR A 113 -3.60 -20.66 1.13
N ASP A 114 -2.48 -21.36 0.92
CA ASP A 114 -2.43 -22.75 0.44
C ASP A 114 -3.19 -22.95 -0.88
N GLY A 115 -3.21 -21.94 -1.73
CA GLY A 115 -3.91 -21.90 -3.02
C GLY A 115 -5.41 -21.66 -2.93
N CYS A 116 -5.94 -21.17 -1.81
CA CYS A 116 -7.38 -20.95 -1.66
C CYS A 116 -7.84 -19.57 -2.13
N MET A 117 -6.94 -18.58 -2.19
CA MET A 117 -7.31 -17.19 -2.45
C MET A 117 -6.30 -16.47 -3.34
N SER A 118 -6.75 -15.56 -4.19
CA SER A 118 -5.85 -14.70 -4.98
C SER A 118 -6.54 -13.43 -5.42
N PHE A 119 -5.81 -12.46 -5.97
CA PHE A 119 -6.44 -11.37 -6.71
C PHE A 119 -6.83 -11.86 -8.10
N GLY A 120 -8.08 -11.58 -8.48
CA GLY A 120 -8.67 -11.84 -9.78
C GLY A 120 -8.42 -10.67 -10.73
N GLN A 121 -9.45 -9.87 -11.02
CA GLN A 121 -9.29 -8.67 -11.83
C GLN A 121 -8.77 -7.50 -10.99
N ILE A 122 -7.86 -6.70 -11.56
CA ILE A 122 -7.33 -5.51 -10.89
C ILE A 122 -7.58 -4.30 -11.79
N VAL A 123 -8.28 -3.31 -11.27
CA VAL A 123 -8.60 -2.07 -12.00
C VAL A 123 -7.92 -0.90 -11.34
N PHE A 124 -7.00 -0.28 -12.06
CA PHE A 124 -6.37 0.98 -11.68
C PHE A 124 -7.19 2.15 -12.22
N GLY A 125 -7.44 3.14 -11.38
CA GLY A 125 -7.95 4.44 -11.78
C GLY A 125 -7.28 5.57 -11.01
N GLY A 126 -7.61 6.80 -11.37
CA GLY A 126 -7.14 8.00 -10.70
C GLY A 126 -8.02 8.40 -9.52
N LEU A 127 -8.11 9.72 -9.31
CA LEU A 127 -8.91 10.33 -8.26
C LEU A 127 -10.41 10.01 -8.38
N GLU A 128 -10.90 9.74 -9.58
CA GLU A 128 -12.30 9.40 -9.85
C GLU A 128 -12.74 8.07 -9.23
N LEU A 129 -11.80 7.18 -8.88
CA LEU A 129 -12.11 5.92 -8.20
C LEU A 129 -11.84 5.98 -6.70
N MET A 130 -11.30 7.08 -6.16
CA MET A 130 -10.86 7.14 -4.76
C MET A 130 -11.96 6.75 -3.77
N ASP A 131 -13.17 7.27 -3.92
CA ASP A 131 -14.26 7.02 -2.95
C ASP A 131 -14.74 5.57 -2.91
N CYS A 132 -14.47 4.81 -3.98
CA CYS A 132 -14.97 3.45 -4.16
C CYS A 132 -13.86 2.38 -4.23
N ALA A 133 -12.59 2.77 -4.12
CA ALA A 133 -11.46 1.85 -4.23
C ALA A 133 -11.33 0.93 -3.01
N ASP A 134 -10.79 -0.26 -3.22
CA ASP A 134 -10.33 -1.15 -2.15
C ASP A 134 -8.98 -0.69 -1.61
N ILE A 135 -8.09 -0.24 -2.51
CA ILE A 135 -6.75 0.24 -2.20
C ILE A 135 -6.56 1.64 -2.78
N GLN A 136 -6.17 2.59 -1.93
CA GLN A 136 -5.78 3.94 -2.31
C GLN A 136 -4.25 4.07 -2.16
N ILE A 137 -3.57 4.35 -3.27
CA ILE A 137 -2.13 4.64 -3.27
C ILE A 137 -1.94 6.15 -3.31
N MET A 138 -1.47 6.69 -2.19
CA MET A 138 -1.21 8.11 -2.00
C MET A 138 0.09 8.51 -2.73
N ALA A 139 0.16 9.73 -3.24
CA ALA A 139 1.32 10.30 -3.91
C ALA A 139 2.52 10.52 -2.96
N SER A 140 2.28 10.49 -1.65
CA SER A 140 3.34 10.55 -0.65
C SER A 140 4.10 9.22 -0.55
N ASN A 141 5.43 9.29 -0.58
CA ASN A 141 6.30 8.14 -0.28
C ASN A 141 6.48 7.88 1.22
N ARG A 142 5.90 8.69 2.11
CA ARG A 142 5.98 8.55 3.59
C ARG A 142 4.68 8.09 4.24
N PHE A 143 3.69 7.74 3.43
CA PHE A 143 2.43 7.24 3.95
C PHE A 143 2.61 5.79 4.41
N ASN A 144 2.45 5.54 5.71
CA ASN A 144 2.51 4.18 6.25
C ASN A 144 1.27 3.40 5.81
N PRO A 145 1.44 2.16 5.32
CA PRO A 145 0.35 1.23 5.06
C PRO A 145 -0.58 1.11 6.26
N ARG A 146 -1.88 1.10 5.99
CA ARG A 146 -2.92 0.91 7.00
C ARG A 146 -4.20 0.39 6.37
N SER A 147 -4.93 -0.39 7.17
CA SER A 147 -6.20 -0.97 6.83
C SER A 147 -7.06 -1.11 8.08
N TRP A 148 -8.36 -1.33 7.87
CA TRP A 148 -9.29 -1.63 8.95
C TRP A 148 -9.60 -3.12 8.95
N VAL A 149 -9.59 -3.73 10.14
CA VAL A 149 -9.91 -5.16 10.28
C VAL A 149 -11.36 -5.40 9.89
N ASN A 150 -11.57 -6.32 8.95
CA ASN A 150 -12.87 -6.74 8.42
C ASN A 150 -13.65 -5.67 7.63
N ALA A 151 -12.98 -4.64 7.13
CA ALA A 151 -13.64 -3.53 6.44
C ALA A 151 -14.31 -3.92 5.10
N LEU A 152 -13.89 -5.01 4.46
CA LEU A 152 -14.58 -5.48 3.25
C LEU A 152 -15.96 -6.05 3.55
N MET A 153 -16.10 -6.77 4.66
CA MET A 153 -17.33 -7.50 5.02
C MET A 153 -18.25 -6.69 5.92
N ASP A 154 -17.71 -5.77 6.72
CA ASP A 154 -18.47 -4.93 7.64
C ASP A 154 -18.68 -3.52 7.04
N GLN A 155 -19.90 -3.26 6.58
CA GLN A 155 -20.28 -1.99 5.96
C GLN A 155 -20.06 -0.77 6.86
N THR A 156 -20.15 -0.96 8.17
CA THR A 156 -19.93 0.13 9.13
C THR A 156 -18.45 0.48 9.28
N LYS A 157 -17.56 -0.40 8.81
CA LYS A 157 -16.11 -0.25 8.85
C LYS A 157 -15.48 -0.04 7.47
N TYR A 158 -16.30 0.00 6.42
CA TYR A 158 -15.78 0.14 5.05
C TYR A 158 -14.89 1.37 4.93
N MET A 159 -13.60 1.09 4.79
CA MET A 159 -12.52 2.05 4.63
C MET A 159 -11.46 1.40 3.73
N PRO A 160 -11.01 2.09 2.68
CA PRO A 160 -9.99 1.55 1.80
C PRO A 160 -8.69 1.33 2.55
N ILE A 161 -7.93 0.33 2.11
CA ILE A 161 -6.52 0.21 2.42
C ILE A 161 -5.81 1.46 1.89
N ARG A 162 -5.04 2.15 2.73
CA ARG A 162 -4.25 3.31 2.29
C ARG A 162 -2.78 3.01 2.40
N VAL A 163 -2.06 3.21 1.30
CA VAL A 163 -0.61 2.99 1.22
C VAL A 163 0.08 4.16 0.52
N GLY A 164 1.39 4.32 0.71
CA GLY A 164 2.19 5.29 -0.04
C GLY A 164 2.65 4.80 -1.41
N ARG A 165 3.50 5.57 -2.09
CA ARG A 165 4.14 5.18 -3.36
C ARG A 165 5.04 3.95 -3.29
N GLY A 166 5.39 3.54 -2.10
CA GLY A 166 6.19 2.37 -1.76
C GLY A 166 6.21 2.21 -0.24
N VAL A 167 6.91 1.21 0.26
CA VAL A 167 7.06 1.00 1.70
C VAL A 167 8.14 1.93 2.23
N TRP A 168 7.74 2.89 3.08
CA TRP A 168 8.68 3.83 3.69
C TRP A 168 9.49 3.17 4.82
N LEU A 169 10.79 2.98 4.60
CA LEU A 169 11.70 2.56 5.66
C LEU A 169 12.27 3.77 6.38
N LYS A 170 11.66 4.14 7.52
CA LYS A 170 12.02 5.35 8.28
C LYS A 170 13.51 5.44 8.62
N ASN A 171 14.13 4.34 9.04
CA ASN A 171 15.54 4.33 9.47
C ASN A 171 16.50 4.41 8.27
N GLN A 172 16.16 3.74 7.17
CA GLN A 172 16.97 3.72 5.96
C GLN A 172 16.67 4.91 5.03
N ARG A 173 15.62 5.69 5.35
CA ARG A 173 15.15 6.87 4.62
C ARG A 173 14.98 6.61 3.12
N ARG A 174 14.46 5.44 2.81
CA ARG A 174 14.19 5.00 1.44
C ARG A 174 12.80 4.43 1.33
N SER A 175 12.19 4.64 0.17
CA SER A 175 10.97 3.94 -0.21
C SER A 175 11.35 2.66 -0.95
N ILE A 176 10.83 1.53 -0.49
CA ILE A 176 10.92 0.25 -1.22
C ILE A 176 9.78 0.22 -2.25
N PRO A 177 10.11 0.06 -3.55
CA PRO A 177 9.12 -0.14 -4.60
C PRO A 177 8.18 -1.32 -4.31
N TRP A 178 6.91 -1.19 -4.68
CA TRP A 178 5.90 -2.23 -4.47
C TRP A 178 6.22 -3.58 -5.14
N VAL A 179 7.09 -3.60 -6.15
CA VAL A 179 7.51 -4.81 -6.86
C VAL A 179 8.52 -5.67 -6.07
N GLU A 180 9.22 -5.06 -5.11
CA GLU A 180 10.15 -5.77 -4.23
C GLU A 180 9.36 -6.58 -3.18
N PRO A 181 9.93 -7.68 -2.63
CA PRO A 181 9.27 -8.57 -1.66
C PRO A 181 8.55 -7.86 -0.53
N GLU A 182 9.22 -6.93 0.13
CA GLU A 182 8.69 -6.17 1.25
C GLU A 182 7.46 -5.35 0.83
N GLY A 183 7.44 -4.87 -0.41
CA GLY A 183 6.32 -4.14 -1.00
C GLY A 183 5.06 -4.99 -1.11
N TYR A 184 5.07 -5.98 -2.00
CA TYR A 184 3.86 -6.75 -2.26
C TYR A 184 3.41 -7.60 -1.08
N ARG A 185 4.32 -8.00 -0.17
CA ARG A 185 3.95 -8.66 1.10
C ARG A 185 3.19 -7.71 2.02
N THR A 186 3.65 -6.47 2.12
CA THR A 186 2.93 -5.44 2.88
C THR A 186 1.53 -5.20 2.32
N LEU A 187 1.35 -5.21 0.99
CA LEU A 187 0.01 -5.13 0.39
C LEU A 187 -0.89 -6.30 0.83
N ILE A 188 -0.36 -7.51 0.89
CA ILE A 188 -1.12 -8.69 1.31
C ILE A 188 -1.37 -8.72 2.82
N HIS A 189 -0.45 -8.21 3.63
CA HIS A 189 -0.67 -8.00 5.05
C HIS A 189 -1.86 -7.07 5.30
N GLU A 190 -1.88 -5.89 4.68
CA GLU A 190 -3.02 -4.97 4.78
C GLU A 190 -4.31 -5.58 4.23
N TRP A 191 -4.21 -6.36 3.14
CA TRP A 191 -5.35 -7.08 2.59
C TRP A 191 -5.91 -8.13 3.56
N ALA A 192 -5.05 -8.82 4.31
CA ALA A 192 -5.46 -9.82 5.28
C ALA A 192 -6.28 -9.20 6.42
N HIS A 193 -5.94 -8.00 6.88
CA HIS A 193 -6.79 -7.24 7.79
C HIS A 193 -8.12 -6.88 7.13
N TYR A 194 -8.04 -6.25 5.95
CA TYR A 194 -9.17 -5.69 5.23
C TYR A 194 -10.24 -6.73 4.86
N ALA A 195 -9.82 -7.83 4.23
CA ALA A 195 -10.71 -8.81 3.62
C ALA A 195 -10.86 -10.11 4.43
N LEU A 196 -9.85 -10.48 5.22
CA LEU A 196 -9.82 -11.75 5.96
C LEU A 196 -10.05 -11.59 7.46
N ALA A 197 -10.30 -10.36 7.92
CA ALA A 197 -10.52 -10.00 9.32
C ALA A 197 -9.38 -10.44 10.25
N LEU A 198 -8.18 -10.70 9.73
CA LEU A 198 -7.05 -11.09 10.58
C LEU A 198 -6.58 -9.88 11.37
N ARG A 199 -6.11 -10.08 12.60
CA ARG A 199 -5.53 -9.02 13.44
C ARG A 199 -4.02 -9.17 13.41
N ASP A 200 -3.34 -8.10 13.78
CA ASP A 200 -1.93 -8.13 14.06
C ASP A 200 -1.63 -9.05 15.24
N GLU A 201 -0.99 -10.18 14.97
CA GLU A 201 -0.62 -11.16 16.02
C GLU A 201 0.78 -10.92 16.59
N TYR A 202 1.45 -9.81 16.26
CA TYR A 202 2.77 -9.47 16.82
C TYR A 202 2.70 -8.88 18.23
N LEU A 203 1.51 -8.65 18.79
CA LEU A 203 1.30 -8.20 20.16
C LEU A 203 0.76 -9.35 21.01
N GLU A 204 1.53 -9.77 22.00
CA GLU A 204 1.11 -10.70 23.02
C GLU A 204 0.52 -9.92 24.19
N THR A 205 -0.66 -10.35 24.64
CA THR A 205 -1.31 -9.75 25.79
C THR A 205 -1.09 -10.66 26.98
N GLU A 206 -0.22 -10.26 27.89
CA GLU A 206 0.06 -11.00 29.12
C GLU A 206 -0.64 -10.33 30.30
N GLN A 207 -1.32 -11.13 31.13
CA GLN A 207 -1.85 -10.63 32.39
C GLN A 207 -0.76 -10.70 33.45
N VAL A 208 -0.25 -9.54 33.87
CA VAL A 208 0.82 -9.41 34.85
C VAL A 208 0.25 -8.89 36.17
N LEU A 209 0.61 -9.58 37.25
CA LEU A 209 0.35 -9.12 38.61
C LEU A 209 1.46 -8.17 39.03
N LEU A 210 1.23 -6.86 38.94
CA LEU A 210 2.19 -5.88 39.44
C LEU A 210 2.01 -5.71 40.96
N PRO A 211 3.09 -5.75 41.75
CA PRO A 211 3.02 -5.46 43.18
C PRO A 211 2.57 -4.00 43.35
N ASN A 212 1.52 -3.77 44.14
CA ASN A 212 1.06 -2.42 44.45
C ASN A 212 2.11 -1.74 45.37
N PRO A 213 2.86 -0.73 44.89
CA PRO A 213 3.94 -0.13 45.69
C PRO A 213 3.43 0.63 46.91
N ALA A 214 2.12 0.89 47.02
CA ALA A 214 1.49 1.57 48.14
C ALA A 214 0.87 0.62 49.18
N ALA A 215 0.90 -0.70 48.97
CA ALA A 215 0.33 -1.65 49.91
C ALA A 215 1.30 -1.93 51.08
N SER A 216 0.99 -1.35 52.24
CA SER A 216 1.60 -1.74 53.53
C SER A 216 1.41 -3.24 53.77
N ALA A 217 2.41 -3.89 54.39
CA ALA A 217 2.52 -5.34 54.58
C ALA A 217 1.31 -6.00 55.29
N ASP A 218 0.44 -5.22 55.94
CA ASP A 218 -0.69 -5.72 56.73
C ASP A 218 -2.05 -5.72 56.01
N SER A 219 -2.15 -5.20 54.79
CA SER A 219 -3.40 -5.27 54.02
C SER A 219 -3.40 -6.52 53.14
N ALA A 220 -4.32 -7.46 53.40
CA ALA A 220 -4.61 -8.59 52.53
C ALA A 220 -4.76 -8.09 51.08
N ALA A 221 -3.70 -8.29 50.30
CA ALA A 221 -3.42 -7.49 49.12
C ALA A 221 -4.44 -7.72 48.02
N THR A 222 -5.24 -6.70 47.71
CA THR A 222 -5.99 -6.62 46.46
C THR A 222 -4.96 -6.51 45.34
N ARG A 223 -4.61 -7.65 44.73
CA ARG A 223 -3.72 -7.68 43.58
C ARG A 223 -4.49 -7.17 42.37
N SER A 224 -4.10 -6.01 41.86
CA SER A 224 -4.62 -5.51 40.59
C SER A 224 -4.01 -6.31 39.45
N LEU A 225 -4.88 -6.84 38.59
CA LEU A 225 -4.49 -7.57 37.39
C LEU A 225 -4.25 -6.54 36.28
N TYR A 226 -3.02 -6.45 35.78
CA TYR A 226 -2.69 -5.57 34.66
C TYR A 226 -2.63 -6.37 33.37
N THR A 227 -3.10 -5.77 32.29
CA THR A 227 -2.98 -6.33 30.94
C THR A 227 -1.76 -5.67 30.30
N LEU A 228 -0.63 -6.38 30.25
CA LEU A 228 0.58 -5.92 29.60
C LEU A 228 0.54 -6.36 28.13
N ILE A 229 0.62 -5.38 27.22
CA ILE A 229 0.77 -5.65 25.79
C ILE A 229 2.26 -5.65 25.50
N VAL A 230 2.83 -6.83 25.36
CA VAL A 230 4.24 -7.03 25.04
C VAL A 230 4.35 -7.36 23.56
N PRO A 231 5.30 -6.78 22.80
CA PRO A 231 5.61 -7.30 21.48
C PRO A 231 6.05 -8.77 21.62
N GLY A 232 5.32 -9.70 21.00
CA GLY A 232 5.61 -11.14 21.06
C GLY A 232 6.91 -11.55 20.34
N ILE A 233 7.66 -10.57 19.83
CA ILE A 233 8.84 -10.76 19.00
C ILE A 233 9.96 -9.97 19.65
N SER A 234 10.90 -10.67 20.28
CA SER A 234 12.14 -10.09 20.80
C SER A 234 13.10 -9.84 19.64
N LEU A 235 12.97 -8.72 18.93
CA LEU A 235 14.02 -8.25 18.02
C LEU A 235 14.12 -6.72 17.99
N ALA A 236 15.37 -6.26 18.03
CA ALA A 236 15.73 -4.91 17.68
C ALA A 236 15.55 -4.72 16.16
N THR A 237 14.80 -3.69 15.79
CA THR A 237 14.80 -3.00 14.48
C THR A 237 14.13 -3.70 13.29
N GLU A 238 13.23 -2.92 12.68
CA GLU A 238 12.67 -3.03 11.33
C GLU A 238 11.66 -4.16 11.09
N SER A 239 10.55 -3.76 10.45
CA SER A 239 9.33 -4.53 10.26
C SER A 239 9.63 -5.99 9.93
N ILE A 240 9.11 -6.90 10.76
CA ILE A 240 9.12 -8.36 10.58
C ILE A 240 8.74 -8.80 9.16
N MET A 241 8.04 -7.94 8.42
CA MET A 241 7.64 -8.16 7.02
C MET A 241 8.77 -8.00 5.99
N GLY A 242 9.94 -7.49 6.40
CA GLY A 242 11.07 -7.24 5.51
C GLY A 242 12.01 -8.44 5.28
N SER A 243 12.09 -9.37 6.22
CA SER A 243 13.18 -10.36 6.27
C SER A 243 12.75 -11.83 6.23
N LEU A 244 11.44 -12.12 6.19
CA LEU A 244 10.93 -13.50 6.19
C LEU A 244 10.75 -14.05 4.77
N GLU A 245 11.83 -14.34 4.07
CA GLU A 245 11.74 -15.21 2.88
C GLU A 245 11.49 -16.67 3.31
N GLY A 246 10.39 -17.27 2.83
CA GLY A 246 10.17 -18.73 2.89
C GLY A 246 9.39 -19.29 4.10
N THR A 247 8.80 -18.44 4.94
CA THR A 247 7.81 -18.86 5.95
C THR A 247 6.51 -18.11 5.67
N SER A 248 5.38 -18.84 5.54
CA SER A 248 4.06 -18.20 5.35
C SER A 248 3.82 -17.22 6.50
N GLU A 249 3.65 -15.93 6.18
CA GLU A 249 3.43 -14.84 7.16
C GLU A 249 2.11 -15.02 7.93
N LEU A 250 1.24 -15.92 7.46
CA LEU A 250 0.04 -16.37 8.17
C LEU A 250 0.33 -17.49 9.19
N VAL A 251 1.60 -17.85 9.40
CA VAL A 251 2.06 -18.82 10.39
C VAL A 251 2.89 -18.09 11.46
N PRO A 252 2.32 -17.83 12.64
CA PRO A 252 3.03 -17.13 13.71
C PRO A 252 4.17 -17.97 14.28
N LEU A 253 5.35 -17.35 14.36
CA LEU A 253 6.50 -17.82 15.14
C LEU A 253 6.31 -17.38 16.61
N SER A 254 5.44 -18.03 17.39
CA SER A 254 5.54 -17.97 18.86
C SER A 254 4.97 -19.22 19.54
N SER A 255 5.46 -19.51 20.74
CA SER A 255 5.26 -20.75 21.50
C SER A 255 3.79 -21.03 21.86
N GLY A 256 3.33 -22.20 21.44
CA GLY A 256 1.98 -22.76 21.55
C GLY A 256 1.88 -23.88 20.51
N ASN A 257 0.93 -24.81 20.60
CA ASN A 257 0.84 -25.84 19.55
C ASN A 257 0.33 -25.16 18.26
N SER A 258 1.25 -24.90 17.33
CA SER A 258 1.03 -24.15 16.07
C SER A 258 -0.23 -24.57 15.30
N ALA A 259 -0.65 -25.84 15.44
CA ALA A 259 -1.87 -26.37 14.86
C ALA A 259 -3.16 -25.71 15.39
N GLU A 260 -3.26 -25.42 16.69
CA GLU A 260 -4.46 -24.82 17.29
C GLU A 260 -4.65 -23.37 16.84
N ARG A 261 -3.55 -22.60 16.79
CA ARG A 261 -3.58 -21.22 16.32
C ARG A 261 -3.93 -21.14 14.84
N LYS A 262 -3.30 -21.99 14.01
CA LYS A 262 -3.66 -22.12 12.58
C LYS A 262 -5.14 -22.47 12.41
N SER A 263 -5.63 -23.43 13.19
CA SER A 263 -7.06 -23.78 13.20
C SER A 263 -7.94 -22.58 13.52
N ARG A 264 -7.60 -21.77 14.53
CA ARG A 264 -8.35 -20.56 14.88
C ARG A 264 -8.36 -19.51 13.75
N VAL A 265 -7.21 -19.24 13.13
CA VAL A 265 -7.11 -18.31 12.00
C VAL A 265 -7.97 -18.79 10.83
N TRP A 266 -7.86 -20.07 10.48
CA TRP A 266 -8.65 -20.66 9.41
C TRP A 266 -10.14 -20.74 9.72
N ASN A 267 -10.52 -21.00 10.97
CA ASN A 267 -11.91 -20.96 11.40
C ASN A 267 -12.49 -19.55 11.21
N LYS A 268 -11.73 -18.51 11.56
CA LYS A 268 -12.13 -17.12 11.33
C LYS A 268 -12.29 -16.80 9.84
N ILE A 269 -11.37 -17.27 9.00
CA ILE A 269 -11.50 -17.12 7.54
C ILE A 269 -12.75 -17.86 7.04
N LYS A 270 -13.00 -19.08 7.52
CA LYS A 270 -14.17 -19.90 7.14
C LYS A 270 -15.52 -19.27 7.52
N GLU A 271 -15.57 -18.37 8.51
CA GLU A 271 -16.78 -17.61 8.84
C GLU A 271 -17.29 -16.77 7.65
N HIS A 272 -16.38 -16.32 6.78
CA HIS A 272 -16.70 -15.53 5.58
C HIS A 272 -16.51 -16.31 4.28
N TYR A 273 -15.61 -17.30 4.27
CA TYR A 273 -15.19 -18.05 3.08
C TYR A 273 -15.31 -19.55 3.32
N HIS A 274 -16.54 -20.06 3.33
CA HIS A 274 -16.88 -21.42 3.75
C HIS A 274 -16.27 -22.54 2.87
N GLU A 275 -15.92 -22.26 1.61
CA GLU A 275 -15.31 -23.26 0.70
C GLU A 275 -13.78 -23.33 0.87
N VAL A 276 -13.18 -22.49 1.71
CA VAL A 276 -11.75 -22.52 1.98
C VAL A 276 -11.42 -23.77 2.78
N ASN A 277 -10.71 -24.71 2.15
CA ASN A 277 -10.18 -25.88 2.83
C ASN A 277 -8.65 -25.95 2.71
N PRO A 278 -7.90 -25.54 3.75
CA PRO A 278 -6.45 -25.62 3.78
C PRO A 278 -6.02 -27.05 4.11
N ASP A 279 -6.14 -27.97 3.15
CA ASP A 279 -5.84 -29.40 3.35
C ASP A 279 -4.34 -29.75 3.43
N GLY A 280 -3.49 -28.81 3.88
CA GLY A 280 -2.34 -29.19 4.70
C GLY A 280 -0.97 -29.35 4.04
N VAL A 281 -0.69 -28.73 2.90
CA VAL A 281 0.70 -28.49 2.47
C VAL A 281 0.82 -27.03 2.08
N ALA A 282 1.56 -26.26 2.88
CA ALA A 282 1.94 -24.91 2.49
C ALA A 282 2.69 -24.99 1.16
N ASN A 283 2.26 -24.20 0.18
CA ASN A 283 2.98 -24.08 -1.07
C ASN A 283 4.42 -23.64 -0.74
N SER A 284 5.42 -24.23 -1.40
CA SER A 284 6.84 -24.05 -1.07
C SER A 284 7.37 -22.63 -1.32
N GLY A 285 6.52 -21.69 -1.76
CA GLY A 285 6.86 -20.29 -1.95
C GLY A 285 6.32 -19.75 -3.26
N PRO A 286 6.54 -18.45 -3.53
CA PRO A 286 5.99 -17.75 -4.68
C PRO A 286 6.71 -18.12 -5.98
N TYR A 287 6.40 -19.30 -6.49
CA TYR A 287 7.03 -19.84 -7.69
C TYR A 287 6.20 -19.63 -8.95
N SER A 288 4.90 -19.33 -8.84
CA SER A 288 4.04 -18.77 -9.89
C SER A 288 2.57 -19.04 -9.55
N LEU A 289 1.69 -18.12 -9.93
CA LEU A 289 0.27 -18.43 -9.99
C LEU A 289 0.05 -19.63 -10.93
N PRO A 290 -0.94 -20.51 -10.65
CA PRO A 290 -1.39 -21.51 -11.61
C PRO A 290 -1.59 -20.85 -12.99
N PRO A 291 -1.31 -21.52 -14.12
CA PRO A 291 -1.42 -20.92 -15.46
C PRO A 291 -2.76 -20.23 -15.74
N ARG A 292 -3.84 -20.69 -15.09
CA ARG A 292 -5.19 -20.09 -15.16
C ARG A 292 -5.29 -18.72 -14.47
N LEU A 293 -4.48 -18.47 -13.44
CA LEU A 293 -4.41 -17.23 -12.67
C LEU A 293 -3.21 -16.36 -13.06
N ALA A 294 -2.21 -16.88 -13.79
CA ALA A 294 -1.03 -16.13 -14.22
C ALA A 294 -1.35 -14.86 -15.05
N ASN A 295 -2.54 -14.79 -15.64
CA ASN A 295 -3.03 -13.65 -16.41
C ASN A 295 -4.08 -12.84 -15.63
N VAL A 296 -3.77 -12.46 -14.38
CA VAL A 296 -4.51 -11.44 -13.63
C VAL A 296 -4.73 -10.23 -14.55
N PRO A 297 -5.95 -9.96 -15.03
CA PRO A 297 -6.18 -8.91 -16.00
C PRO A 297 -6.10 -7.57 -15.26
N VAL A 298 -5.23 -6.69 -15.77
CA VAL A 298 -5.00 -5.38 -15.19
C VAL A 298 -5.44 -4.30 -16.17
N PHE A 299 -6.31 -3.40 -15.71
CA PHE A 299 -6.85 -2.31 -16.52
C PHE A 299 -6.45 -0.96 -15.93
N PHE A 300 -6.21 0.03 -16.79
CA PHE A 300 -6.06 1.43 -16.39
C PHE A 300 -7.21 2.24 -16.98
N VAL A 301 -7.98 2.90 -16.12
CA VAL A 301 -9.00 3.86 -16.54
C VAL A 301 -8.29 5.18 -16.85
N SER A 302 -8.23 5.56 -18.13
CA SER A 302 -7.64 6.84 -18.54
C SER A 302 -8.73 7.88 -18.79
N ASN A 303 -8.90 8.85 -17.87
CA ASN A 303 -9.68 10.05 -18.14
C ASN A 303 -8.75 11.19 -18.57
N GLY A 304 -8.94 11.68 -19.81
CA GLY A 304 -8.14 12.76 -20.37
C GLY A 304 -8.54 14.12 -19.80
N TYR A 305 -7.88 14.56 -18.71
CA TYR A 305 -7.96 15.94 -18.24
C TYR A 305 -6.86 16.80 -18.88
N ALA A 306 -7.25 17.94 -19.46
CA ALA A 306 -6.36 18.95 -20.04
C ALA A 306 -6.66 20.32 -19.41
N HIS A 307 -5.63 21.06 -18.99
CA HIS A 307 -5.76 22.47 -18.54
C HIS A 307 -4.48 23.29 -18.82
N ASN A 308 -4.65 24.60 -19.09
CA ASN A 308 -3.65 25.59 -19.53
C ASN A 308 -3.52 26.80 -18.55
N ASP A 309 -2.30 27.34 -18.43
CA ASP A 309 -1.74 28.74 -18.30
C ASP A 309 -2.48 29.86 -17.50
N ASN A 310 -1.88 30.89 -16.86
CA ASN A 310 -0.52 31.46 -16.75
C ASN A 310 -0.44 32.42 -15.52
N GLY A 311 0.76 32.69 -14.95
CA GLY A 311 1.01 33.92 -14.16
C GLY A 311 2.26 33.93 -13.24
N THR A 312 3.19 34.86 -13.40
CA THR A 312 4.56 34.80 -12.80
C THR A 312 4.71 35.26 -11.34
N ALA A 313 5.54 34.55 -10.57
CA ALA A 313 6.23 35.00 -9.34
C ALA A 313 7.61 34.29 -9.21
N ARG A 314 8.54 34.89 -8.45
CA ARG A 314 9.99 34.56 -8.38
C ARG A 314 10.27 33.08 -8.05
N ALA A 315 11.26 32.53 -8.75
CA ALA A 315 11.33 31.12 -9.11
C ALA A 315 12.31 30.30 -8.27
N LEU A 316 11.82 29.16 -7.78
CA LEU A 316 12.62 27.96 -7.59
C LEU A 316 12.76 27.34 -9.00
N THR A 317 13.98 27.13 -9.49
CA THR A 317 14.18 26.65 -10.87
C THR A 317 13.79 25.17 -10.96
N VAL A 318 12.53 24.89 -11.23
CA VAL A 318 12.06 23.56 -11.65
C VAL A 318 12.37 23.44 -13.14
N SER A 319 13.39 22.64 -13.47
CA SER A 319 13.80 22.43 -14.86
C SER A 319 12.94 21.31 -15.47
N ALA A 320 12.12 21.66 -16.46
CA ALA A 320 11.47 20.65 -17.29
C ALA A 320 12.48 20.16 -18.33
N LYS A 321 13.16 19.03 -18.07
CA LYS A 321 13.96 18.36 -19.11
C LYS A 321 13.03 17.73 -20.15
N SER A 322 12.72 18.47 -21.21
CA SER A 322 12.08 17.92 -22.41
C SER A 322 13.10 17.02 -23.13
N SER A 323 12.85 15.71 -23.19
CA SER A 323 13.66 14.84 -24.06
C SER A 323 13.08 14.95 -25.48
N ALA A 324 13.92 15.21 -26.47
CA ALA A 324 13.54 15.48 -27.87
C ALA A 324 13.06 14.21 -28.64
N GLY A 325 12.24 13.38 -27.99
CA GLY A 325 11.61 12.18 -28.58
C GLY A 325 10.08 12.32 -28.66
N PRO A 326 9.40 11.46 -29.43
CA PRO A 326 7.96 11.58 -29.68
C PRO A 326 7.14 11.54 -28.37
N ARG A 327 6.57 12.70 -28.01
CA ARG A 327 5.42 12.95 -27.10
C ARG A 327 5.35 12.14 -25.80
N ARG A 328 6.48 11.77 -25.19
CA ARG A 328 6.46 11.38 -23.78
C ARG A 328 6.28 12.64 -22.95
N LYS A 329 5.26 12.69 -22.08
CA LYS A 329 5.18 13.70 -21.03
C LYS A 329 6.42 13.52 -20.16
N SER A 330 7.48 14.29 -20.41
CA SER A 330 8.62 14.36 -19.51
C SER A 330 8.10 14.78 -18.14
N GLY A 331 8.33 13.96 -17.11
CA GLY A 331 7.98 14.33 -15.74
C GLY A 331 8.69 15.62 -15.34
N LEU A 332 8.00 16.48 -14.58
CA LEU A 332 8.60 17.67 -14.00
C LEU A 332 9.56 17.24 -12.89
N MET A 333 10.82 17.64 -13.00
CA MET A 333 11.86 17.28 -12.05
C MET A 333 12.21 18.50 -11.20
N LEU A 334 12.18 18.31 -9.89
CA LEU A 334 12.59 19.29 -8.90
C LEU A 334 14.07 19.08 -8.56
N THR A 335 14.86 20.13 -8.73
CA THR A 335 16.21 20.22 -8.19
C THR A 335 16.16 20.95 -6.85
N VAL A 336 16.61 20.28 -5.80
CA VAL A 336 16.62 20.84 -4.44
C VAL A 336 17.85 21.72 -4.27
N PRO A 337 17.71 22.92 -3.66
CA PRO A 337 18.87 23.68 -3.25
C PRO A 337 19.70 22.91 -2.22
N SER A 338 21.03 22.83 -2.43
CA SER A 338 21.94 22.03 -1.60
C SER A 338 22.09 22.49 -0.14
N TYR A 339 21.52 23.63 0.22
CA TYR A 339 21.51 24.15 1.60
C TYR A 339 20.32 23.64 2.43
N ILE A 340 19.38 22.93 1.82
CA ILE A 340 18.32 22.24 2.55
C ILE A 340 18.85 20.89 3.02
N ILE A 341 18.53 20.52 4.26
CA ILE A 341 18.73 19.15 4.72
C ILE A 341 17.61 18.30 4.12
N ASP A 342 17.96 17.55 3.07
CA ASP A 342 17.03 16.71 2.31
C ASP A 342 16.18 15.78 3.21
N GLU A 343 16.75 15.35 4.34
CA GLU A 343 16.17 14.42 5.32
C GLU A 343 14.95 14.97 6.08
N HIS A 344 14.78 16.29 6.09
CA HIS A 344 13.72 16.99 6.80
C HIS A 344 12.79 17.76 5.87
N CYS A 345 12.98 17.65 4.55
CA CYS A 345 12.25 18.46 3.58
C CYS A 345 11.04 17.73 3.01
N TRP A 346 9.85 18.24 3.33
CA TRP A 346 8.56 17.84 2.79
C TRP A 346 8.21 18.65 1.55
N ILE A 347 7.67 17.98 0.56
CA ILE A 347 7.37 18.55 -0.75
C ILE A 347 5.86 18.48 -0.96
N TYR A 348 5.28 19.62 -1.32
CA TYR A 348 3.86 19.76 -1.65
C TYR A 348 3.72 20.38 -3.04
N VAL A 349 2.76 19.86 -3.80
CA VAL A 349 2.27 20.52 -5.02
C VAL A 349 0.94 21.17 -4.67
N VAL A 350 0.83 22.48 -4.90
CA VAL A 350 -0.35 23.28 -4.58
C VAL A 350 -0.96 23.81 -5.87
N LYS A 351 -2.25 23.50 -6.08
CA LYS A 351 -2.99 23.89 -7.27
C LYS A 351 -4.18 24.81 -6.95
N PRO A 352 -4.54 25.74 -7.85
CA PRO A 352 -3.71 26.28 -8.92
C PRO A 352 -2.76 27.38 -8.39
N ASN A 353 -3.02 27.92 -7.19
CA ASN A 353 -2.23 28.98 -6.57
C ASN A 353 -2.23 28.86 -5.04
N LEU A 354 -1.31 29.58 -4.38
CA LEU A 354 -1.11 29.54 -2.93
C LEU A 354 -2.16 30.32 -2.13
N ASP A 355 -2.74 31.39 -2.70
CA ASP A 355 -3.67 32.26 -1.97
C ASP A 355 -5.06 31.61 -1.81
N ASN A 356 -5.44 30.76 -2.75
CA ASN A 356 -6.70 30.03 -2.74
C ASN A 356 -6.50 28.60 -3.30
N PRO A 357 -5.81 27.73 -2.53
CA PRO A 357 -5.51 26.39 -2.99
C PRO A 357 -6.79 25.58 -3.09
N ARG A 358 -7.04 24.99 -4.26
CA ARG A 358 -8.12 24.02 -4.49
C ARG A 358 -7.67 22.60 -4.16
N GLN A 359 -6.38 22.32 -4.31
CA GLN A 359 -5.80 21.01 -4.08
C GLN A 359 -4.37 21.15 -3.55
N VAL A 360 -4.03 20.35 -2.55
CA VAL A 360 -2.67 20.21 -2.03
C VAL A 360 -2.32 18.74 -2.09
N ILE A 361 -1.28 18.39 -2.86
CA ILE A 361 -0.82 17.03 -3.05
C ILE A 361 0.51 16.86 -2.32
N ALA A 362 0.50 16.07 -1.25
CA ALA A 362 1.72 15.74 -0.53
C ALA A 362 2.55 14.74 -1.34
N GLN A 363 3.74 15.15 -1.78
CA GLN A 363 4.64 14.31 -2.55
C GLN A 363 5.56 13.46 -1.66
N GLY A 364 5.66 13.82 -0.37
CA GLY A 364 6.50 13.16 0.62
C GLY A 364 7.81 13.89 0.86
N THR A 365 8.91 13.16 1.05
CA THR A 365 10.25 13.76 1.20
C THR A 365 11.22 13.18 0.18
N PHE A 366 12.38 13.82 0.05
CA PHE A 366 13.52 13.24 -0.65
C PHE A 366 13.86 11.90 0.01
N ASP A 367 13.93 10.86 -0.80
CA ASP A 367 14.54 9.61 -0.39
C ASP A 367 16.03 9.62 -0.75
N ALA A 368 16.81 8.72 -0.17
CA ALA A 368 18.25 8.63 -0.45
C ALA A 368 18.59 8.38 -1.94
N ARG A 369 17.62 7.98 -2.78
CA ARG A 369 17.81 7.76 -4.23
C ARG A 369 17.53 9.03 -5.04
N SER A 370 16.65 9.91 -4.55
CA SER A 370 16.20 11.12 -5.25
C SER A 370 17.26 12.20 -5.41
N THR A 371 18.32 12.18 -4.59
CA THR A 371 19.48 13.07 -4.75
C THR A 371 20.30 12.76 -6.01
N LEU A 372 20.25 11.52 -6.50
CA LEU A 372 20.93 11.10 -7.74
C LEU A 372 20.05 11.35 -8.97
N ASP A 373 18.75 11.12 -8.87
CA ASP A 373 17.84 11.08 -10.02
C ASP A 373 16.98 12.35 -10.20
N ASN A 374 17.13 13.36 -9.33
CA ASN A 374 16.17 14.44 -9.11
C ASN A 374 14.81 13.93 -8.58
N PHE A 375 14.02 14.83 -8.00
CA PHE A 375 12.73 14.45 -7.45
C PHE A 375 11.61 14.71 -8.46
N GLN A 376 10.94 13.65 -8.91
CA GLN A 376 9.81 13.78 -9.83
C GLN A 376 8.56 14.30 -9.10
N LEU A 377 8.04 15.43 -9.57
CA LEU A 377 6.77 15.99 -9.10
C LEU A 377 5.61 15.28 -9.79
N LEU A 378 4.77 14.61 -9.01
CA LEU A 378 3.64 13.85 -9.50
C LEU A 378 2.37 14.68 -9.54
N ASN A 379 1.62 14.52 -10.63
CA ASN A 379 0.39 15.27 -10.88
C ASN A 379 0.61 16.79 -10.74
N ALA A 380 1.82 17.27 -11.06
CA ALA A 380 2.10 18.69 -11.17
C ALA A 380 2.00 19.11 -12.64
N ASP A 381 1.39 20.25 -12.88
CA ASP A 381 1.29 20.89 -14.17
C ASP A 381 2.15 22.15 -14.21
N ARG A 382 2.30 22.73 -15.40
CA ARG A 382 2.82 24.09 -15.53
C ARG A 382 1.92 25.04 -14.73
N ASP A 383 2.52 26.08 -14.17
CA ASP A 383 1.85 27.06 -13.30
C ASP A 383 1.40 26.56 -11.91
N ASP A 384 1.52 25.27 -11.59
CA ASP A 384 1.34 24.85 -10.21
C ASP A 384 2.46 25.40 -9.31
N TRP A 385 2.20 25.39 -8.00
CA TRP A 385 3.18 25.81 -7.00
C TRP A 385 3.80 24.60 -6.32
N VAL A 386 5.10 24.65 -6.10
CA VAL A 386 5.82 23.70 -5.26
C VAL A 386 6.17 24.41 -3.96
N VAL A 387 5.80 23.79 -2.84
CA VAL A 387 6.16 24.25 -1.50
C VAL A 387 7.07 23.21 -0.87
N LEU A 388 8.22 23.66 -0.38
CA LEU A 388 9.19 22.89 0.38
C LEU A 388 9.14 23.36 1.83
N VAL A 389 8.96 22.43 2.76
CA VAL A 389 8.99 22.69 4.20
C VAL A 389 10.03 21.78 4.82
N GLY A 390 11.14 22.33 5.29
CA GLY A 390 12.20 21.53 5.91
C GLY A 390 13.10 22.36 6.82
N ASP A 391 14.34 21.92 6.97
CA ASP A 391 15.34 22.58 7.81
C ASP A 391 16.56 22.96 6.97
N HIS A 392 17.15 24.12 7.28
CA HIS A 392 18.44 24.55 6.77
C HIS A 392 19.58 23.74 7.43
N GLN A 393 20.79 23.77 6.89
CA GLN A 393 21.95 23.03 7.42
C GLN A 393 22.30 23.34 8.89
N ASP A 394 21.89 24.49 9.41
CA ASP A 394 22.05 24.89 10.80
C ASP A 394 20.92 24.42 11.72
N GLY A 395 19.97 23.64 11.18
CA GLY A 395 18.79 23.12 11.87
C GLY A 395 17.65 24.13 12.02
N SER A 396 17.75 25.32 11.43
CA SER A 396 16.65 26.29 11.45
C SER A 396 15.55 25.91 10.44
N PRO A 397 14.25 26.04 10.78
CA PRO A 397 13.18 25.69 9.87
C PRO A 397 13.12 26.67 8.69
N ILE A 398 12.89 26.15 7.48
CA ILE A 398 12.80 26.91 6.24
C ILE A 398 11.57 26.47 5.43
N VAL A 399 10.89 27.47 4.85
CA VAL A 399 9.83 27.25 3.87
C VAL A 399 10.25 27.91 2.57
N LEU A 400 10.40 27.12 1.50
CA LEU A 400 10.59 27.65 0.16
C LEU A 400 9.34 27.42 -0.68
N GLN A 401 9.06 28.34 -1.59
CA GLN A 401 8.01 28.18 -2.56
C GLN A 401 8.50 28.62 -3.93
N GLY A 402 8.03 27.94 -4.97
CA GLY A 402 8.33 28.29 -6.34
C GLY A 402 7.18 27.91 -7.26
N LYS A 403 6.92 28.76 -8.25
CA LYS A 403 6.00 28.43 -9.33
C LYS A 403 6.72 27.58 -10.37
N ILE A 404 6.07 26.52 -10.87
CA ILE A 404 6.61 25.68 -11.94
C ILE A 404 6.58 26.48 -13.24
N ALA A 405 7.74 27.03 -13.61
CA ALA A 405 7.90 27.82 -14.81
C ALA A 405 7.93 26.92 -16.06
N ALA A 406 7.29 27.36 -17.13
CA ALA A 406 7.51 26.82 -18.47
C ALA A 406 8.90 27.25 -18.94
N THR A 407 9.95 26.53 -18.54
CA THR A 407 11.25 26.72 -19.17
C THR A 407 11.18 26.14 -20.57
N VAL A 408 10.99 27.01 -21.57
CA VAL A 408 11.41 26.71 -22.94
C VAL A 408 12.93 26.75 -22.88
N TYR A 409 13.57 25.59 -22.76
CA TYR A 409 14.98 25.51 -23.13
C TYR A 409 14.99 25.74 -24.64
N ASP A 410 15.29 26.97 -25.07
CA ASP A 410 15.85 27.17 -26.39
C ASP A 410 17.14 26.33 -26.40
N GLU A 411 17.12 25.19 -27.11
CA GLU A 411 18.36 24.48 -27.38
C GLU A 411 19.34 25.51 -27.94
N PRO A 412 20.56 25.63 -27.39
CA PRO A 412 21.53 26.59 -27.90
C PRO A 412 21.68 26.29 -29.39
N SER A 413 21.15 27.19 -30.23
CA SER A 413 21.22 27.06 -31.68
C SER A 413 22.68 26.85 -32.02
N GLY A 414 23.01 25.65 -32.49
CA GLY A 414 24.36 25.27 -32.84
C GLY A 414 24.86 26.08 -34.03
N GLU A 415 25.22 27.35 -33.80
CA GLU A 415 26.07 28.10 -34.71
C GLU A 415 27.46 27.49 -34.63
N THR A 416 27.70 26.58 -35.58
CA THR A 416 29.03 26.09 -35.90
C THR A 416 29.78 27.25 -36.56
N ARG A 417 30.50 28.06 -35.79
CA ARG A 417 31.51 28.96 -36.36
C ARG A 417 32.72 28.14 -36.78
N ALA A 418 32.84 27.92 -38.08
CA ALA A 418 34.11 27.57 -38.70
C ALA A 418 35.09 28.75 -38.52
N VAL A 419 36.28 28.46 -37.99
CA VAL A 419 37.52 29.19 -38.26
C VAL A 419 38.58 28.17 -38.63
#